data_AF-A0AAN4ZZ32-F1
#
_entry.id   AF-A0AAN4ZZ32-F1
#
_cell.length_a   1.000
_cell.length_b   1.000
_cell.length_c   1.000
_cell.angle_alpha   90.00
_cell.angle_beta   90.00
_cell.angle_gamma   90.00
#
_symmetry.space_group_name_H-M   'P 1'
#
loop_
_entity.id
_entity.type
_entity.pdbx_description
1 polymer ?
#
loop_
_entity_poly.entity_id
_entity_poly.type
_entity_poly.pdbx_seq_one_letter_code
_entity_poly.pdbx_strand_id
1 'polypeptide(L)'
;MLDATREPPRCTVTEADRLADPTAPWAMMIRWLETQRQDVWGRMILGADTDLAGAEGLCLLWMIRCKMDRANAIRLFWRLFRPELYLRPADAGPLPEADAATLAALRAIVSRFGVSAYPTGQLGLGRAEARYYRLRFRAGLAALGGRRARRNRQAAFEIPPAFFQPLPGRALEAAPTMRPVGPMPAWMGTESEAAFHACGVRLRQMVSGEAGHRFGAEMRAGLRAARRAAMIRVTAGGVTAVAAMVQVSGGDMGRLLHLIHLPIG
;
A
#
# COMPACT_ATOMS: atom_id res chain seq x y z
N MET A 1 12.31 -26.69 -15.96
CA MET A 1 11.02 -26.87 -16.66
C MET A 1 9.92 -26.45 -15.72
N LEU A 2 9.27 -25.31 -15.97
CA LEU A 2 8.05 -24.93 -15.26
C LEU A 2 6.93 -25.78 -15.85
N ASP A 3 6.28 -26.56 -14.99
CA ASP A 3 5.14 -27.39 -15.36
C ASP A 3 3.97 -26.49 -15.78
N ALA A 4 3.82 -26.30 -17.10
CA ALA A 4 2.84 -25.43 -17.72
C ALA A 4 1.40 -25.98 -17.64
N THR A 5 1.21 -27.11 -16.95
CA THR A 5 -0.07 -27.82 -16.82
C THR A 5 -0.89 -27.39 -15.60
N ARG A 6 -0.30 -26.66 -14.66
CA ARG A 6 -1.07 -26.06 -13.55
C ARG A 6 -1.71 -24.77 -14.02
N GLU A 7 -3.03 -24.76 -14.09
CA GLU A 7 -3.79 -23.51 -14.20
C GLU A 7 -3.25 -22.51 -13.16
N PRO A 8 -3.05 -21.24 -13.54
CA PRO A 8 -2.61 -20.24 -12.59
C PRO A 8 -3.58 -20.20 -11.41
N PRO A 9 -3.09 -20.07 -10.17
CA PRO A 9 -3.96 -20.05 -9.00
C PRO A 9 -5.03 -18.98 -9.19
N ARG A 10 -6.30 -19.37 -8.98
CA ARG A 10 -7.44 -18.48 -9.12
C ARG A 10 -7.23 -17.30 -8.18
N CYS A 11 -6.93 -16.15 -8.76
CA CYS A 11 -6.58 -14.95 -8.00
C CYS A 11 -7.80 -14.13 -7.57
N THR A 12 -9.01 -14.58 -7.90
CA THR A 12 -10.24 -13.83 -7.65
C THR A 12 -11.37 -14.73 -7.18
N VAL A 13 -12.06 -14.26 -6.15
CA VAL A 13 -13.42 -14.69 -5.84
C VAL A 13 -14.36 -14.15 -6.92
N THR A 14 -15.18 -15.05 -7.48
CA THR A 14 -16.12 -14.75 -8.57
C THR A 14 -17.55 -14.61 -8.06
N GLU A 15 -18.43 -14.11 -8.94
CA GLU A 15 -19.87 -14.06 -8.67
C GLU A 15 -20.47 -15.46 -8.49
N ALA A 16 -19.97 -16.45 -9.22
CA ALA A 16 -20.40 -17.84 -9.07
C ALA A 16 -20.03 -18.39 -7.68
N ASP A 17 -18.81 -18.11 -7.20
CA ASP A 17 -18.38 -18.50 -5.86
C ASP A 17 -19.30 -17.87 -4.79
N ARG A 18 -19.70 -16.60 -5.00
CA ARG A 18 -20.56 -15.85 -4.07
C ARG A 18 -21.98 -16.41 -4.00
N LEU A 19 -22.48 -16.92 -5.12
CA LEU A 19 -23.80 -17.54 -5.21
C LEU A 19 -23.80 -18.99 -4.70
N ALA A 20 -22.67 -19.68 -4.77
CA ALA A 20 -22.53 -21.07 -4.30
C ALA A 20 -22.64 -21.17 -2.77
N ASP A 21 -22.08 -20.21 -2.03
CA ASP A 21 -22.21 -20.13 -0.57
C ASP A 21 -22.58 -18.69 -0.12
N PRO A 22 -23.88 -18.34 -0.14
CA PRO A 22 -24.33 -17.00 0.20
C PRO A 22 -24.22 -16.69 1.69
N THR A 23 -24.02 -17.70 2.55
CA THR A 23 -23.91 -17.56 4.01
C THR A 23 -22.47 -17.54 4.50
N ALA A 24 -21.50 -17.82 3.63
CA ALA A 24 -20.10 -17.63 3.93
C ALA A 24 -19.82 -16.20 4.45
N PRO A 25 -18.97 -16.04 5.48
CA PRO A 25 -18.68 -14.72 6.04
C PRO A 25 -18.20 -13.69 5.01
N TRP A 26 -17.40 -14.11 4.03
CA TRP A 26 -16.93 -13.23 2.95
C TRP A 26 -18.05 -12.82 1.98
N ALA A 27 -19.01 -13.71 1.69
CA ALA A 27 -20.15 -13.42 0.82
C ALA A 27 -21.12 -12.43 1.50
N MET A 28 -21.34 -12.59 2.82
CA MET A 28 -22.08 -11.63 3.63
C MET A 28 -21.40 -10.26 3.68
N MET A 29 -20.07 -10.23 3.81
CA MET A 29 -19.30 -8.98 3.78
C MET A 29 -19.39 -8.26 2.44
N ILE A 30 -19.30 -9.00 1.33
CA ILE A 30 -19.50 -8.49 -0.03
C ILE A 30 -20.87 -7.84 -0.15
N ARG A 31 -21.94 -8.57 0.20
CA ARG A 31 -23.32 -8.07 0.13
C ARG A 31 -23.52 -6.81 0.97
N TRP A 32 -22.91 -6.76 2.15
CA TRP A 32 -22.93 -5.54 2.95
C TRP A 32 -22.24 -4.40 2.20
N LEU A 33 -20.99 -4.59 1.74
CA LEU A 33 -20.22 -3.57 1.02
C LEU A 33 -20.91 -3.06 -0.25
N GLU A 34 -21.62 -3.90 -1.00
CA GLU A 34 -22.40 -3.50 -2.18
C GLU A 34 -23.42 -2.39 -1.88
N THR A 35 -23.92 -2.31 -0.63
CA THR A 35 -24.85 -1.27 -0.17
C THR A 35 -24.16 -0.02 0.37
N GLN A 36 -22.83 -0.02 0.45
CA GLN A 36 -22.06 1.03 1.10
C GLN A 36 -21.41 1.99 0.10
N ARG A 37 -21.09 3.18 0.60
CA ARG A 37 -20.34 4.19 -0.15
C ARG A 37 -18.86 3.80 -0.27
N GLN A 38 -18.17 4.35 -1.28
CA GLN A 38 -16.75 4.08 -1.52
C GLN A 38 -15.85 4.50 -0.33
N ASP A 39 -16.21 5.47 0.50
CA ASP A 39 -15.43 5.79 1.70
C ASP A 39 -15.45 4.66 2.74
N VAL A 40 -16.55 3.92 2.84
CA VAL A 40 -16.66 2.71 3.67
C VAL A 40 -15.78 1.59 3.12
N TRP A 41 -15.75 1.42 1.79
CA TRP A 41 -14.85 0.47 1.13
C TRP A 41 -13.39 0.77 1.47
N GLY A 42 -13.01 2.05 1.40
CA GLY A 42 -11.67 2.50 1.78
C GLY A 42 -11.33 2.15 3.22
N ARG A 43 -12.24 2.35 4.17
CA ARG A 43 -12.01 1.98 5.58
C ARG A 43 -11.90 0.47 5.78
N MET A 44 -12.73 -0.31 5.09
CA MET A 44 -12.65 -1.77 5.12
C MET A 44 -11.29 -2.25 4.61
N ILE A 45 -10.83 -1.76 3.44
CA ILE A 45 -9.51 -2.11 2.89
C ILE A 45 -8.38 -1.83 3.89
N LEU A 46 -8.45 -0.67 4.56
CA LEU A 46 -7.43 -0.27 5.52
C LEU A 46 -7.49 -1.08 6.82
N GLY A 47 -8.66 -1.63 7.16
CA GLY A 47 -8.87 -2.41 8.39
C GLY A 47 -8.81 -3.92 8.24
N ALA A 48 -8.95 -4.44 7.02
CA ALA A 48 -8.96 -5.86 6.71
C ALA A 48 -7.58 -6.49 6.89
N ASP A 49 -7.49 -7.70 7.46
CA ASP A 49 -6.28 -8.51 7.49
C ASP A 49 -5.78 -8.82 6.06
N THR A 50 -4.46 -8.98 5.90
CA THR A 50 -3.83 -9.39 4.65
C THR A 50 -3.76 -10.91 4.46
N ASP A 51 -4.30 -11.70 5.39
CA ASP A 51 -4.51 -13.12 5.19
C ASP A 51 -5.59 -13.35 4.11
N LEU A 52 -5.14 -13.79 2.93
CA LEU A 52 -5.99 -14.03 1.77
C LEU A 52 -6.87 -15.28 1.88
N ALA A 53 -6.54 -16.21 2.78
CA ALA A 53 -7.37 -17.39 3.02
C ALA A 53 -8.59 -17.06 3.91
N GLY A 54 -8.49 -16.00 4.71
CA GLY A 54 -9.57 -15.52 5.57
C GLY A 54 -10.68 -14.80 4.80
N ALA A 55 -11.84 -14.65 5.46
CA ALA A 55 -13.01 -14.02 4.86
C ALA A 55 -12.77 -12.58 4.37
N GLU A 56 -11.99 -11.80 5.12
CA GLU A 56 -11.58 -10.45 4.75
C GLU A 56 -10.72 -10.45 3.49
N GLY A 57 -9.72 -11.34 3.42
CA GLY A 57 -8.85 -11.48 2.26
C GLY A 57 -9.60 -11.89 1.00
N LEU A 58 -10.51 -12.86 1.10
CA LEU A 58 -11.41 -13.25 0.00
C LEU A 58 -12.27 -12.08 -0.48
N CYS A 59 -12.80 -11.28 0.44
CA CYS A 59 -13.53 -10.06 0.12
C CYS A 59 -12.64 -9.04 -0.62
N LEU A 60 -11.41 -8.80 -0.15
CA LEU A 60 -10.44 -7.92 -0.83
C LEU A 60 -10.14 -8.38 -2.27
N LEU A 61 -10.02 -9.68 -2.51
CA LEU A 61 -9.81 -10.25 -3.84
C LEU A 61 -11.03 -10.05 -4.76
N TRP A 62 -12.24 -10.21 -4.24
CA TRP A 62 -13.47 -9.89 -4.99
C TRP A 62 -13.50 -8.41 -5.43
N MET A 63 -13.12 -7.49 -4.54
CA MET A 63 -13.17 -6.05 -4.80
C MET A 63 -12.35 -5.60 -6.02
N ILE A 64 -11.31 -6.35 -6.41
CA ILE A 64 -10.47 -6.08 -7.60
C ILE A 64 -11.30 -6.12 -8.89
N ARG A 65 -12.35 -6.96 -8.93
CA ARG A 65 -13.25 -7.10 -10.07
C ARG A 65 -14.35 -6.05 -10.10
N CYS A 66 -14.62 -5.39 -8.98
CA CYS A 66 -15.70 -4.41 -8.84
C CYS A 66 -15.31 -3.03 -9.37
N LYS A 67 -16.30 -2.16 -9.59
CA LYS A 67 -16.11 -0.77 -10.03
C LYS A 67 -15.63 0.12 -8.86
N MET A 68 -14.48 -0.22 -8.29
CA MET A 68 -13.84 0.54 -7.23
C MET A 68 -13.36 1.90 -7.74
N ASP A 69 -13.46 2.93 -6.89
CA ASP A 69 -12.82 4.21 -7.20
C ASP A 69 -11.29 4.11 -7.21
N ARG A 70 -10.65 5.13 -7.82
CA ARG A 70 -9.20 5.17 -8.02
C ARG A 70 -8.43 5.14 -6.68
N ALA A 71 -8.93 5.83 -5.66
CA ALA A 71 -8.26 5.97 -4.38
C ALA A 71 -8.24 4.64 -3.62
N ASN A 72 -9.38 3.95 -3.60
CA ASN A 72 -9.53 2.66 -2.98
C ASN A 72 -8.73 1.59 -3.71
N ALA A 73 -8.64 1.65 -5.05
CA ALA A 73 -7.82 0.71 -5.81
C ALA A 73 -6.34 0.83 -5.40
N ILE A 74 -5.87 2.06 -5.19
CA ILE A 74 -4.51 2.31 -4.72
C ILE A 74 -4.33 1.89 -3.25
N ARG A 75 -5.33 2.14 -2.38
CA ARG A 75 -5.30 1.63 -1.00
C ARG A 75 -5.22 0.10 -0.97
N LEU A 76 -6.01 -0.57 -1.81
CA LEU A 76 -6.02 -2.02 -1.91
C LEU A 76 -4.68 -2.54 -2.43
N PHE A 77 -4.12 -1.91 -3.46
CA PHE A 77 -2.78 -2.21 -3.93
C PHE A 77 -1.76 -2.13 -2.79
N TRP A 78 -1.70 -1.00 -2.06
CA TRP A 78 -0.74 -0.82 -0.99
C TRP A 78 -1.01 -1.68 0.24
N ARG A 79 -2.26 -2.12 0.43
CA ARG A 79 -2.62 -3.10 1.47
C ARG A 79 -2.01 -4.46 1.15
N LEU A 80 -2.15 -4.90 -0.10
CA LEU A 80 -1.64 -6.19 -0.58
C LEU A 80 -0.13 -6.17 -0.89
N PHE A 81 0.45 -5.00 -1.11
CA PHE A 81 1.84 -4.88 -1.56
C PHE A 81 2.84 -5.39 -0.51
N ARG A 82 3.63 -6.38 -0.93
CA ARG A 82 4.79 -6.93 -0.23
C ARG A 82 6.06 -6.73 -1.08
N PRO A 83 7.10 -6.04 -0.58
CA PRO A 83 8.33 -5.78 -1.33
C PRO A 83 8.99 -7.04 -1.90
N GLU A 84 8.94 -8.14 -1.15
CA GLU A 84 9.54 -9.44 -1.47
C GLU A 84 8.88 -10.07 -2.71
N LEU A 85 7.57 -9.85 -2.88
CA LEU A 85 6.82 -10.31 -4.05
C LEU A 85 7.06 -9.42 -5.27
N TYR A 86 7.31 -8.13 -5.03
CA TYR A 86 7.62 -7.17 -6.08
C TYR A 86 9.03 -7.36 -6.65
N LEU A 87 10.06 -7.48 -5.81
CA LEU A 87 11.44 -7.71 -6.23
C LEU A 87 11.93 -9.10 -5.82
N ARG A 88 11.78 -10.05 -6.75
CA ARG A 88 12.19 -11.44 -6.56
C ARG A 88 13.57 -11.71 -7.18
N PRO A 89 14.41 -12.56 -6.57
CA PRO A 89 15.62 -13.08 -7.22
C PRO A 89 15.29 -13.74 -8.57
N ALA A 90 16.16 -13.60 -9.56
CA ALA A 90 15.98 -14.22 -10.87
C ALA A 90 15.84 -15.76 -10.78
N ASP A 91 16.57 -16.37 -9.85
CA ASP A 91 16.58 -17.82 -9.62
C ASP A 91 15.60 -18.28 -8.53
N ALA A 92 14.66 -17.40 -8.14
CA ALA A 92 13.69 -17.76 -7.11
C ALA A 92 12.77 -18.89 -7.60
N GLY A 93 12.62 -19.93 -6.79
CA GLY A 93 11.70 -21.04 -7.04
C GLY A 93 10.23 -20.61 -7.14
N PRO A 94 9.31 -21.56 -7.35
CA PRO A 94 7.88 -21.27 -7.42
C PRO A 94 7.39 -20.58 -6.14
N LEU A 95 6.41 -19.68 -6.28
CA LEU A 95 5.79 -19.03 -5.14
C LEU A 95 4.85 -20.00 -4.41
N PRO A 96 4.72 -19.89 -3.08
CA PRO A 96 3.56 -20.42 -2.38
C PRO A 96 2.27 -19.90 -3.03
N GLU A 97 1.21 -20.71 -2.97
CA GLU A 97 -0.07 -20.40 -3.64
C GLU A 97 -0.64 -19.03 -3.23
N ALA A 98 -0.60 -18.72 -1.93
CA ALA A 98 -1.08 -17.43 -1.40
C ALA A 98 -0.28 -16.22 -1.93
N ASP A 99 1.04 -16.38 -2.09
CA ASP A 99 1.90 -15.33 -2.63
C ASP A 99 1.72 -15.17 -4.15
N ALA A 100 1.49 -16.29 -4.86
CA ALA A 100 1.14 -16.27 -6.27
C ALA A 100 -0.22 -15.58 -6.50
N ALA A 101 -1.22 -15.87 -5.66
CA ALA A 101 -2.51 -15.20 -5.67
C ALA A 101 -2.38 -13.70 -5.37
N THR A 102 -1.58 -13.33 -4.36
CA THR A 102 -1.28 -11.92 -4.05
C THR A 102 -0.62 -11.21 -5.24
N LEU A 103 0.38 -11.84 -5.86
CA LEU A 103 1.08 -11.27 -7.01
C LEU A 103 0.15 -11.11 -8.22
N ALA A 104 -0.70 -12.10 -8.49
CA ALA A 104 -1.70 -12.03 -9.54
C ALA A 104 -2.73 -10.92 -9.27
N ALA A 105 -3.19 -10.77 -8.03
CA ALA A 105 -4.07 -9.68 -7.60
C ALA A 105 -3.43 -8.30 -7.81
N LEU A 106 -2.15 -8.12 -7.41
CA LEU A 106 -1.41 -6.88 -7.64
C LEU A 106 -1.28 -6.55 -9.13
N ARG A 107 -0.97 -7.56 -9.96
CA ARG A 107 -0.93 -7.41 -11.42
C ARG A 107 -2.29 -7.06 -12.02
N ALA A 108 -3.37 -7.64 -11.52
CA ALA A 108 -4.73 -7.33 -11.96
C ALA A 108 -5.14 -5.90 -11.59
N ILE A 109 -4.77 -5.42 -10.41
CA ILE A 109 -4.97 -4.01 -10.04
C ILE A 109 -4.15 -3.10 -10.96
N VAL A 110 -2.87 -3.42 -11.16
CA VAL A 110 -2.00 -2.64 -12.04
C VAL A 110 -2.51 -2.65 -13.48
N SER A 111 -2.99 -3.77 -14.03
CA SER A 111 -3.50 -3.83 -15.40
C SER A 111 -4.84 -3.12 -15.56
N ARG A 112 -5.74 -3.27 -14.58
CA ARG A 112 -7.04 -2.59 -14.57
C ARG A 112 -6.90 -1.07 -14.52
N PHE A 113 -5.87 -0.57 -13.83
CA PHE A 113 -5.65 0.85 -13.61
C PHE A 113 -4.35 1.35 -14.28
N GLY A 114 -3.82 0.56 -15.21
CA GLY A 114 -2.50 0.73 -15.81
C GLY A 114 -2.51 1.58 -17.07
N VAL A 115 -1.71 2.64 -17.00
CA VAL A 115 -1.12 3.46 -18.07
C VAL A 115 -2.04 4.49 -18.76
N SER A 116 -1.49 5.71 -18.87
CA SER A 116 -1.84 6.85 -19.73
C SER A 116 -3.12 7.70 -19.55
N ALA A 117 -4.13 7.32 -18.77
CA ALA A 117 -5.41 8.07 -18.79
C ALA A 117 -5.67 9.07 -17.65
N TYR A 118 -4.76 9.25 -16.68
CA TYR A 118 -5.10 9.99 -15.46
C TYR A 118 -4.26 11.26 -15.29
N PRO A 119 -4.87 12.45 -15.27
CA PRO A 119 -4.16 13.68 -14.96
C PRO A 119 -3.44 13.53 -13.62
N THR A 120 -2.17 13.94 -13.60
CA THR A 120 -1.34 13.95 -12.41
C THR A 120 -2.10 14.59 -11.25
N GLY A 121 -2.25 13.82 -10.17
CA GLY A 121 -2.94 14.27 -8.99
C GLY A 121 -4.46 14.19 -9.07
N GLN A 122 -5.12 13.30 -9.82
CA GLN A 122 -6.59 13.07 -9.73
C GLN A 122 -6.99 11.71 -9.11
N LEU A 123 -6.12 11.13 -8.29
CA LEU A 123 -6.29 9.77 -7.77
C LEU A 123 -7.04 9.64 -6.44
N GLY A 124 -7.50 10.76 -5.87
CA GLY A 124 -8.20 10.77 -4.58
C GLY A 124 -7.34 10.44 -3.36
N LEU A 125 -6.00 10.47 -3.50
CA LEU A 125 -5.04 10.29 -2.39
C LEU A 125 -4.61 11.64 -1.80
N GLY A 126 -4.58 11.71 -0.47
CA GLY A 126 -4.07 12.87 0.26
C GLY A 126 -2.53 12.97 0.21
N ARG A 127 -1.98 14.17 0.46
CA ARG A 127 -0.51 14.41 0.55
C ARG A 127 0.19 13.49 1.54
N ALA A 128 -0.40 13.30 2.71
CA ALA A 128 0.16 12.44 3.75
C ALA A 128 0.16 10.96 3.33
N GLU A 129 -0.92 10.50 2.72
CA GLU A 129 -1.12 9.12 2.24
C GLU A 129 -0.15 8.79 1.10
N ALA A 130 -0.06 9.63 0.08
CA ALA A 130 0.88 9.46 -1.04
C ALA A 130 2.35 9.49 -0.56
N ARG A 131 2.67 10.38 0.41
CA ARG A 131 4.01 10.41 1.03
C ARG A 131 4.28 9.14 1.82
N TYR A 132 3.29 8.64 2.57
CA TYR A 132 3.42 7.41 3.33
C TYR A 132 3.69 6.22 2.43
N TYR A 133 2.94 6.04 1.34
CA TYR A 133 3.18 4.95 0.37
C TYR A 133 4.57 5.02 -0.27
N ARG A 134 5.02 6.22 -0.63
CA ARG A 134 6.38 6.43 -1.13
C ARG A 134 7.45 6.03 -0.13
N LEU A 135 7.25 6.36 1.15
CA LEU A 135 8.15 5.98 2.23
C LEU A 135 8.12 4.48 2.49
N ARG A 136 6.93 3.87 2.56
CA ARG A 136 6.73 2.43 2.71
C ARG A 136 7.42 1.66 1.60
N PHE A 137 7.25 2.09 0.34
CA PHE A 137 7.94 1.50 -0.80
C PHE A 137 9.47 1.59 -0.65
N ARG A 138 10.01 2.78 -0.38
CA ARG A 138 11.46 2.97 -0.22
C ARG A 138 12.03 2.18 0.96
N ALA A 139 11.32 2.12 2.08
CA ALA A 139 11.72 1.37 3.26
C ALA A 139 11.71 -0.14 2.98
N GLY A 140 10.66 -0.64 2.35
CA GLY A 140 10.58 -2.03 1.91
C GLY A 140 11.72 -2.40 0.96
N LEU A 141 12.00 -1.56 -0.04
CA LEU A 141 13.14 -1.75 -0.93
C LEU A 141 14.49 -1.72 -0.20
N ALA A 142 14.63 -0.92 0.86
CA ALA A 142 15.84 -0.86 1.67
C ALA A 142 16.00 -2.12 2.56
N ALA A 143 14.91 -2.67 3.07
CA ALA A 143 14.90 -3.90 3.86
C ALA A 143 15.34 -5.12 3.03
N LEU A 144 15.04 -5.14 1.73
CA LEU A 144 15.57 -6.14 0.78
C LEU A 144 17.08 -5.99 0.49
N GLY A 145 17.72 -4.96 1.04
CA GLY A 145 19.14 -4.68 0.92
C GLY A 145 19.51 -3.52 -0.02
N GLY A 146 20.80 -3.16 -0.01
CA GLY A 146 21.37 -2.10 -0.86
C GLY A 146 21.26 -2.38 -2.36
N ARG A 147 21.72 -1.45 -3.21
CA ARG A 147 21.65 -1.61 -4.68
C ARG A 147 22.32 -2.91 -5.16
N ARG A 148 23.42 -3.33 -4.52
CA ARG A 148 24.10 -4.61 -4.81
C ARG A 148 23.20 -5.83 -4.57
N ALA A 149 22.51 -5.89 -3.43
CA ALA A 149 21.60 -7.00 -3.08
C ALA A 149 20.37 -7.11 -4.01
N ARG A 150 20.04 -6.01 -4.71
CA ARG A 150 18.93 -5.92 -5.66
C ARG A 150 19.34 -6.11 -7.13
N ARG A 151 20.64 -6.21 -7.43
CA ARG A 151 21.14 -6.28 -8.81
C ARG A 151 20.66 -7.51 -9.58
N ASN A 152 20.47 -8.62 -8.87
CA ASN A 152 20.00 -9.89 -9.44
C ASN A 152 18.50 -10.14 -9.16
N ARG A 153 17.75 -9.08 -8.85
CA ARG A 153 16.31 -9.15 -8.61
C ARG A 153 15.57 -8.43 -9.70
N GLN A 154 14.44 -9.00 -10.13
CA GLN A 154 13.59 -8.43 -11.17
C GLN A 154 12.26 -7.97 -10.57
N ALA A 155 11.76 -6.85 -11.07
CA ALA A 155 10.45 -6.34 -10.71
C ALA A 155 9.37 -7.20 -11.38
N ALA A 156 8.41 -7.68 -10.61
CA ALA A 156 7.36 -8.56 -11.13
C ALA A 156 6.31 -7.82 -11.97
N PHE A 157 6.25 -6.50 -11.88
CA PHE A 157 5.39 -5.58 -12.65
C PHE A 157 5.91 -4.14 -12.49
N GLU A 158 5.45 -3.20 -13.31
CA GLU A 158 5.76 -1.78 -13.13
C GLU A 158 4.72 -1.10 -12.22
N ILE A 159 5.17 -0.32 -11.22
CA ILE A 159 4.26 0.45 -10.36
C ILE A 159 4.04 1.84 -10.98
N PRO A 160 2.80 2.22 -11.36
CA PRO A 160 2.54 3.51 -11.96
C PRO A 160 3.01 4.67 -11.06
N PRO A 161 3.75 5.67 -11.57
CA PRO A 161 4.21 6.81 -10.78
C PRO A 161 3.09 7.57 -10.06
N ALA A 162 1.89 7.55 -10.65
CA ALA A 162 0.69 8.16 -10.10
C ALA A 162 0.35 7.64 -8.68
N PHE A 163 0.66 6.37 -8.36
CA PHE A 163 0.40 5.77 -7.04
C PHE A 163 1.16 6.46 -5.89
N PHE A 164 2.11 7.35 -6.20
CA PHE A 164 2.92 8.11 -5.25
C PHE A 164 2.63 9.62 -5.25
N GLN A 165 1.69 10.09 -6.06
CA GLN A 165 1.42 11.50 -6.30
C GLN A 165 0.10 11.93 -5.63
N PRO A 166 0.11 12.98 -4.79
CA PRO A 166 -1.11 13.51 -4.17
C PRO A 166 -1.88 14.49 -5.05
N LEU A 167 -3.17 14.70 -4.75
CA LEU A 167 -3.99 15.80 -5.30
C LEU A 167 -3.50 17.20 -4.86
N PRO A 168 -3.67 18.21 -5.74
CA PRO A 168 -4.28 19.50 -5.40
C PRO A 168 -5.70 19.60 -6.01
N GLY A 169 -6.74 19.83 -5.21
CA GLY A 169 -8.10 20.14 -5.68
C GLY A 169 -9.17 19.08 -5.40
N ARG A 170 -10.46 19.43 -5.60
CA ARG A 170 -11.63 18.59 -5.28
C ARG A 170 -11.82 17.48 -6.33
N ALA A 171 -12.29 16.30 -5.89
CA ALA A 171 -12.64 15.18 -6.76
C ALA A 171 -13.66 15.60 -7.85
N LEU A 172 -13.38 15.30 -9.11
CA LEU A 172 -14.15 15.76 -10.29
C LEU A 172 -15.21 14.79 -10.80
N GLU A 173 -15.41 13.64 -10.15
CA GLU A 173 -16.51 12.75 -10.50
C GLU A 173 -17.44 12.56 -9.31
N ALA A 174 -18.74 12.61 -9.56
CA ALA A 174 -19.73 12.15 -8.61
C ALA A 174 -19.33 10.72 -8.23
N ALA A 175 -19.00 10.50 -6.95
CA ALA A 175 -18.74 9.17 -6.44
C ALA A 175 -19.87 8.26 -6.94
N PRO A 176 -19.59 7.07 -7.51
CA PRO A 176 -20.64 6.13 -7.80
C PRO A 176 -21.34 5.83 -6.48
N THR A 177 -22.48 6.50 -6.26
CA THR A 177 -23.41 6.14 -5.20
C THR A 177 -23.98 4.81 -5.65
N MET A 178 -23.37 3.72 -5.19
CA MET A 178 -24.10 2.47 -5.09
C MET A 178 -25.27 2.77 -4.15
N ARG A 179 -26.43 3.03 -4.76
CA ARG A 179 -27.68 3.17 -4.02
C ARG A 179 -27.97 1.79 -3.43
N PRO A 180 -28.37 1.68 -2.15
CA PRO A 180 -28.99 0.45 -1.70
C PRO A 180 -30.29 0.32 -2.49
N VAL A 181 -30.34 -0.58 -3.46
CA VAL A 181 -31.59 -0.93 -4.15
C VAL A 181 -31.72 -2.43 -4.08
N GLY A 182 -32.42 -2.87 -3.05
CA GLY A 182 -32.86 -4.24 -2.92
C GLY A 182 -33.88 -4.34 -1.80
N PRO A 183 -34.92 -5.17 -1.96
CA PRO A 183 -35.82 -5.49 -0.87
C PRO A 183 -35.06 -6.06 0.34
N MET A 184 -35.71 -6.07 1.49
CA MET A 184 -35.19 -6.68 2.70
C MET A 184 -34.66 -8.10 2.39
N PRO A 185 -33.38 -8.41 2.68
CA PRO A 185 -32.79 -9.66 2.26
C PRO A 185 -33.50 -10.88 2.89
N ALA A 186 -33.71 -11.93 2.10
CA ALA A 186 -34.47 -13.13 2.49
C ALA A 186 -33.91 -13.91 3.70
N TRP A 187 -32.72 -13.56 4.19
CA TRP A 187 -32.08 -14.20 5.35
C TRP A 187 -32.39 -13.50 6.68
N MET A 188 -33.02 -12.32 6.67
CA MET A 188 -33.43 -11.62 7.89
C MET A 188 -34.57 -12.41 8.57
N GLY A 189 -34.39 -12.84 9.82
CA GLY A 189 -35.28 -13.77 10.54
C GLY A 189 -34.85 -15.24 10.52
N THR A 190 -33.65 -15.57 10.01
CA THR A 190 -33.12 -16.96 9.92
C THR A 190 -31.85 -17.14 10.75
N GLU A 191 -31.34 -18.37 10.91
CA GLU A 191 -30.02 -18.61 11.54
C GLU A 191 -28.87 -17.88 10.85
N SER A 192 -29.02 -17.58 9.55
CA SER A 192 -28.08 -16.76 8.78
C SER A 192 -28.07 -15.29 9.21
N GLU A 193 -29.09 -14.81 9.92
CA GLU A 193 -29.13 -13.46 10.50
C GLU A 193 -28.10 -13.30 11.62
N ALA A 194 -27.88 -14.33 12.46
CA ALA A 194 -26.89 -14.28 13.53
C ALA A 194 -25.46 -14.20 12.96
N ALA A 195 -25.17 -14.99 11.93
CA ALA A 195 -23.90 -14.94 11.20
C ALA A 195 -23.72 -13.58 10.48
N PHE A 196 -24.78 -13.06 9.86
CA PHE A 196 -24.75 -11.73 9.25
C PHE A 196 -24.55 -10.63 10.29
N HIS A 197 -25.22 -10.71 11.44
CA HIS A 197 -25.07 -9.76 12.53
C HIS A 197 -23.64 -9.77 13.08
N ALA A 198 -23.05 -10.96 13.29
CA ALA A 198 -21.66 -11.11 13.71
C ALA A 198 -20.69 -10.51 12.68
N CYS A 199 -20.88 -10.80 11.39
CA CYS A 199 -20.12 -10.18 10.31
C CYS A 199 -20.31 -8.66 10.29
N GLY A 200 -21.53 -8.18 10.49
CA GLY A 200 -21.89 -6.76 10.55
C GLY A 200 -21.24 -6.05 11.73
N VAL A 201 -21.13 -6.68 12.90
CA VAL A 201 -20.39 -6.15 14.06
C VAL A 201 -18.90 -6.03 13.71
N ARG A 202 -18.29 -7.06 13.13
CA ARG A 202 -16.89 -7.04 12.70
C ARG A 202 -16.61 -5.98 11.63
N LEU A 203 -17.48 -5.85 10.64
CA LEU A 203 -17.41 -4.81 9.61
C LEU A 203 -17.55 -3.40 10.21
N ARG A 204 -18.52 -3.22 11.11
CA ARG A 204 -18.66 -1.96 11.85
C ARG A 204 -17.39 -1.68 12.63
N GLN A 205 -16.80 -2.63 13.34
CA GLN A 205 -15.51 -2.42 14.03
C GLN A 205 -14.37 -2.02 13.09
N MET A 206 -14.28 -2.59 11.88
CA MET A 206 -13.29 -2.16 10.88
C MET A 206 -13.56 -0.75 10.32
N VAL A 207 -14.83 -0.38 10.17
CA VAL A 207 -15.27 0.87 9.50
C VAL A 207 -15.44 2.05 10.46
N SER A 208 -15.82 1.78 11.71
CA SER A 208 -16.10 2.75 12.77
C SER A 208 -15.13 2.68 13.95
N GLY A 209 -14.29 1.65 14.04
CA GLY A 209 -13.41 1.38 15.18
C GLY A 209 -11.95 1.21 14.80
N GLU A 210 -11.11 1.00 15.83
CA GLU A 210 -9.64 0.94 15.92
C GLU A 210 -8.80 0.63 14.68
N ALA A 211 -9.27 -0.09 13.66
CA ALA A 211 -8.48 -0.48 12.50
C ALA A 211 -8.09 0.72 11.61
N GLY A 212 -9.03 1.62 11.30
CA GLY A 212 -8.72 2.89 10.64
C GLY A 212 -7.84 3.81 11.49
N HIS A 213 -8.00 3.76 12.82
CA HIS A 213 -7.15 4.49 13.76
C HIS A 213 -5.74 3.90 13.85
N ARG A 214 -5.59 2.57 13.80
CA ARG A 214 -4.32 1.83 13.76
C ARG A 214 -3.55 2.16 12.48
N PHE A 215 -4.19 2.04 11.31
CA PHE A 215 -3.57 2.46 10.05
C PHE A 215 -3.18 3.95 10.09
N GLY A 216 -4.07 4.82 10.60
CA GLY A 216 -3.76 6.23 10.79
C GLY A 216 -2.59 6.48 11.76
N ALA A 217 -2.47 5.68 12.82
CA ALA A 217 -1.39 5.76 13.80
C ALA A 217 -0.07 5.26 13.22
N GLU A 218 -0.07 4.14 12.51
CA GLU A 218 1.08 3.62 11.75
C GLU A 218 1.57 4.65 10.74
N MET A 219 0.65 5.22 9.95
CA MET A 219 0.98 6.28 8.99
C MET A 219 1.64 7.47 9.70
N ARG A 220 1.04 7.97 10.79
CA ARG A 220 1.61 9.07 11.58
C ARG A 220 2.98 8.72 12.16
N ALA A 221 3.15 7.52 12.70
CA ALA A 221 4.41 7.03 13.26
C ALA A 221 5.51 6.94 12.20
N GLY A 222 5.21 6.36 11.04
CA GLY A 222 6.12 6.28 9.90
C GLY A 222 6.52 7.67 9.38
N LEU A 223 5.57 8.59 9.27
CA LEU A 223 5.85 9.97 8.88
C LEU A 223 6.72 10.71 9.91
N ARG A 224 6.49 10.51 11.22
CA ARG A 224 7.33 11.07 12.29
C ARG A 224 8.75 10.48 12.26
N ALA A 225 8.89 9.17 12.06
CA ALA A 225 10.19 8.52 11.95
C ALA A 225 10.99 9.06 10.75
N ALA A 226 10.34 9.24 9.60
CA ALA A 226 10.96 9.84 8.43
C ALA A 226 11.39 11.30 8.67
N ARG A 227 10.59 12.09 9.40
CA ARG A 227 10.95 13.46 9.81
C ARG A 227 12.20 13.45 10.71
N ARG A 228 12.25 12.58 11.72
CA ARG A 228 13.42 12.46 12.61
C ARG A 228 14.68 12.06 11.85
N ALA A 229 14.59 11.06 10.97
CA ALA A 229 15.73 10.62 10.17
C ALA A 229 16.26 11.72 9.23
N ALA A 230 15.37 12.53 8.65
CA ALA A 230 15.78 13.68 7.84
C ALA A 230 16.49 14.75 8.68
N MET A 231 15.98 15.05 9.87
CA MET A 231 16.58 16.02 10.79
C MET A 231 18.00 15.60 11.21
N ILE A 232 18.20 14.33 11.56
CA ILE A 232 19.53 13.78 11.90
C ILE A 232 20.53 13.90 10.75
N ARG A 233 20.08 13.70 9.50
CA ARG A 233 20.97 13.87 8.32
C ARG A 233 21.34 15.33 8.09
N VAL A 234 20.41 16.26 8.30
CA VAL A 234 20.69 17.70 8.17
C VAL A 234 21.66 18.14 9.26
N THR A 235 21.49 17.68 10.50
CA THR A 235 22.43 18.01 11.57
C THR A 235 23.79 17.36 11.36
N ALA A 236 23.85 16.08 10.94
CA ALA A 236 25.13 15.44 10.60
C ALA A 236 25.83 16.10 9.42
N GLY A 237 25.10 16.52 8.39
CA GLY A 237 25.60 17.30 7.25
C GLY A 237 26.08 18.69 7.64
N GLY A 238 25.35 19.37 8.55
CA GLY A 238 25.75 20.65 9.11
C GLY A 238 27.01 20.53 9.98
N VAL A 239 27.11 19.49 10.81
CA VAL A 239 28.30 19.21 11.64
C VAL A 239 29.50 18.84 10.77
N THR A 240 29.34 18.07 9.71
CA THR A 240 30.43 17.77 8.77
C THR A 240 30.85 19.00 7.95
N ALA A 241 29.91 19.85 7.55
CA ALA A 241 30.23 21.12 6.89
C ALA A 241 30.98 22.08 7.83
N VAL A 242 30.55 22.20 9.09
CA VAL A 242 31.26 23.00 10.11
C VAL A 242 32.64 22.41 10.42
N ALA A 243 32.75 21.09 10.56
CA ALA A 243 34.05 20.44 10.77
C ALA A 243 35.00 20.64 9.57
N ALA A 244 34.48 20.59 8.34
CA ALA A 244 35.25 20.89 7.13
C ALA A 244 35.67 22.37 7.08
N MET A 245 34.78 23.31 7.46
CA MET A 245 35.13 24.74 7.55
C MET A 245 36.19 25.01 8.63
N VAL A 246 36.13 24.32 9.77
CA VAL A 246 37.14 24.40 10.84
C VAL A 246 38.48 23.82 10.38
N GLN A 247 38.49 22.72 9.63
CA GLN A 247 39.72 22.17 9.05
C GLN A 247 40.34 23.08 7.98
N VAL A 248 39.53 23.72 7.13
CA VAL A 248 40.00 24.69 6.13
C VAL A 248 40.55 25.95 6.81
N SER A 249 39.87 26.47 7.83
CA SER A 249 40.32 27.65 8.58
C SER A 249 41.56 27.37 9.45
N GLY A 250 41.70 26.15 9.99
CA GLY A 250 42.90 25.71 10.70
C GLY A 250 44.10 25.49 9.77
N GLY A 251 43.87 25.11 8.51
CA GLY A 251 44.90 25.03 7.47
C GLY A 251 45.46 26.40 7.07
N ASP A 252 44.61 27.42 7.04
CA ASP A 252 45.05 28.80 6.75
C ASP A 252 45.78 29.45 7.94
N MET A 253 45.41 29.14 9.19
CA MET A 253 46.21 29.54 10.37
C MET A 253 47.57 28.84 10.44
N GLY A 254 47.64 27.55 10.04
CA GLY A 254 48.91 26.82 9.94
C GLY A 254 49.85 27.39 8.89
N ARG A 255 49.31 27.89 7.76
CA ARG A 255 50.09 28.59 6.72
C ARG A 255 50.53 30.00 7.15
N LEU A 256 49.70 30.72 7.91
CA LEU A 256 50.08 32.01 8.51
C LEU A 256 51.20 31.87 9.54
N LEU A 257 51.20 30.82 10.36
CA LEU A 257 52.31 30.52 11.29
C LEU A 257 53.59 30.07 10.57
N HIS A 258 53.48 29.39 9.43
CA HIS A 258 54.63 29.02 8.61
C HIS A 258 55.26 30.23 7.88
N LEU A 259 54.48 31.27 7.59
CA LEU A 259 54.94 32.56 7.04
C LEU A 259 55.62 33.45 8.10
N ILE A 260 55.30 33.27 9.39
CA ILE A 260 55.93 33.98 10.52
C ILE A 260 57.29 33.33 10.92
N HIS A 261 57.60 32.14 10.41
CA HIS A 261 58.86 31.42 10.66
C HIS A 261 59.79 31.32 9.45
N LEU A 262 59.58 32.14 8.40
CA LEU A 262 60.63 32.36 7.42
C LEU A 262 61.70 33.28 8.04
N PRO A 263 62.97 32.84 8.14
CA PRO A 263 64.03 33.71 8.66
C PRO A 263 64.22 34.89 7.70
N ILE A 264 64.07 36.10 8.23
CA ILE A 264 64.65 37.29 7.63
C ILE A 264 66.12 37.30 8.07
N GLY A 265 67.03 36.99 7.15
CA GLY A 265 68.48 37.11 7.34
C GLY A 265 69.17 35.81 7.73
#